data_AF-A0A1I8NR84-F1
#
_entry.id   AF-A0A1I8NR84-F1
#
_cell.length_a   1.000
_cell.length_b   1.000
_cell.length_c   1.000
_cell.angle_alpha   90.00
_cell.angle_beta   90.00
_cell.angle_gamma   90.00
#
_symmetry.space_group_name_H-M   'P 1'
#
loop_
_entity.id
_entity.type
_entity.pdbx_description
1 polymer ?
#
loop_
_entity_poly.entity_id
_entity_poly.type
_entity_poly.pdbx_seq_one_letter_code
_entity_poly.pdbx_strand_id
1 'polypeptide(L)'
;MADLSIMDRYKFILLIAYLQCHQTEAFVYRLLSDVLQNNVAGAPVLHERTEWTFDPESAKNARALFYETNGFRGEKYIERIGVGEDGKQDLRRAEQQERDYGRLNGEHWINYPAPQ
;
A
#
# COMPACT_ATOMS: atom_id res chain seq x y z
N MET A 1 12.15 -56.61 36.61
CA MET A 1 13.01 -55.61 35.93
C MET A 1 12.78 -55.52 34.42
N ALA A 2 12.41 -56.60 33.72
CA ALA A 2 12.14 -56.56 32.27
C ALA A 2 10.88 -55.75 31.88
N ASP A 3 9.80 -55.84 32.68
CA ASP A 3 8.52 -55.19 32.37
C ASP A 3 8.57 -53.66 32.40
N LEU A 4 9.43 -53.09 33.25
CA LEU A 4 9.63 -51.64 33.34
C LEU A 4 10.25 -51.09 32.04
N SER A 5 11.21 -51.82 31.46
CA SER A 5 11.83 -51.46 30.17
C SER A 5 10.86 -51.56 28.99
N ILE A 6 9.93 -52.51 29.02
CA ILE A 6 8.90 -52.67 27.98
C ILE A 6 7.89 -51.51 28.05
N MET A 7 7.46 -51.16 29.26
CA MET A 7 6.52 -50.06 29.47
C MET A 7 7.12 -48.70 29.06
N ASP A 8 8.42 -48.48 29.30
CA ASP A 8 9.12 -47.27 28.85
C ASP A 8 9.25 -47.20 27.32
N ARG A 9 9.47 -48.34 26.64
CA ARG A 9 9.44 -48.41 25.17
C ARG A 9 8.06 -48.07 24.61
N TYR A 10 6.98 -48.56 25.23
CA TYR A 10 5.62 -48.27 24.80
C TYR A 10 5.26 -46.79 24.97
N LYS A 11 5.65 -46.17 26.09
CA LYS A 11 5.50 -44.72 26.31
C LYS A 11 6.26 -43.91 25.26
N PHE A 12 7.47 -44.32 24.90
CA PHE A 12 8.25 -43.68 23.85
C PHE A 12 7.57 -43.76 22.48
N ILE A 13 6.99 -44.93 22.14
CA ILE A 13 6.25 -45.12 20.89
C ILE A 13 4.99 -44.23 20.86
N LEU A 14 4.24 -44.17 21.96
CA LEU A 14 3.07 -43.29 22.07
C LEU A 14 3.44 -41.81 21.97
N LEU A 15 4.57 -41.39 22.57
CA LEU A 15 5.07 -40.03 22.46
C LEU A 15 5.43 -39.68 21.01
N ILE A 16 6.13 -40.59 20.31
CA ILE A 16 6.48 -40.39 18.89
C ILE A 16 5.21 -40.30 18.03
N ALA A 17 4.23 -41.18 18.24
CA ALA A 17 2.96 -41.16 17.52
C ALA A 17 2.18 -39.85 17.75
N TYR A 18 2.15 -39.35 19.00
CA TYR A 18 1.51 -38.08 19.34
C TYR A 18 2.19 -36.89 18.64
N LEU A 19 3.53 -36.85 18.64
CA LEU A 19 4.29 -35.80 17.97
C LEU A 19 4.08 -35.82 16.44
N GLN A 20 4.05 -37.00 15.81
CA GLN A 20 3.79 -37.14 14.37
C GLN A 20 2.35 -36.73 13.99
N CYS A 21 1.37 -37.02 14.85
CA CYS A 21 -0.02 -36.59 14.66
C CYS A 21 -0.12 -35.04 14.64
N HIS A 22 0.53 -34.37 15.59
CA HIS A 22 0.47 -32.91 15.69
C HIS A 22 1.14 -32.19 14.51
N GLN A 23 2.21 -32.77 13.94
CA GLN A 23 2.84 -32.20 12.72
C GLN A 23 1.92 -32.26 11.50
N THR A 24 1.05 -33.27 11.43
CA THR A 24 0.11 -33.45 10.32
C THR A 24 -0.97 -32.37 10.32
N GLU A 25 -1.51 -32.03 11.50
CA GLU A 25 -2.51 -30.96 11.63
C GLU A 25 -1.94 -29.59 11.26
N ALA A 26 -0.74 -29.28 11.74
CA ALA A 26 -0.06 -28.02 11.41
C ALA A 26 0.25 -27.90 9.91
N PHE A 27 0.62 -29.02 9.26
CA PHE A 27 0.86 -29.07 7.82
C PHE A 27 -0.42 -28.83 7.01
N VAL A 28 -1.53 -29.50 7.36
CA VAL A 28 -2.82 -29.34 6.66
C VAL A 28 -3.34 -27.91 6.81
N TYR A 29 -3.26 -27.34 8.02
CA TYR A 29 -3.67 -25.96 8.26
C TYR A 29 -2.85 -24.97 7.40
N ARG A 30 -1.53 -25.13 7.38
CA ARG A 30 -0.64 -24.29 6.56
C ARG A 30 -0.92 -24.43 5.07
N LEU A 31 -1.12 -25.65 4.59
CA LEU A 31 -1.45 -25.90 3.18
C LEU A 31 -2.76 -25.19 2.80
N LEU A 32 -3.80 -25.31 3.62
CA LEU A 32 -5.08 -24.66 3.38
C LEU A 32 -4.98 -23.13 3.45
N SER A 33 -4.28 -22.59 4.45
CA SER A 33 -4.10 -21.14 4.58
C SER A 33 -3.33 -20.57 3.39
N ASP A 34 -2.26 -21.24 2.97
CA ASP A 34 -1.42 -20.78 1.87
C ASP A 34 -2.19 -20.83 0.55
N VAL A 35 -2.97 -21.89 0.29
CA VAL A 35 -3.82 -21.99 -0.90
C VAL A 35 -4.90 -20.90 -0.91
N LEU A 36 -5.61 -20.71 0.21
CA LEU A 36 -6.67 -19.68 0.28
C LEU A 36 -6.10 -18.27 0.15
N GLN A 37 -5.01 -17.95 0.87
CA GLN A 37 -4.38 -16.64 0.81
C GLN A 37 -3.86 -16.33 -0.60
N ASN A 38 -3.19 -17.28 -1.26
CA ASN A 38 -2.69 -17.08 -2.61
C ASN A 38 -3.81 -16.89 -3.65
N ASN A 39 -4.97 -17.53 -3.46
CA ASN A 39 -6.11 -17.36 -4.37
C ASN A 39 -6.90 -16.06 -4.11
N VAL A 40 -6.99 -15.61 -2.85
CA VAL A 40 -7.76 -14.41 -2.48
C VAL A 40 -6.94 -13.13 -2.63
N ALA A 41 -5.69 -13.13 -2.17
CA ALA A 41 -4.82 -11.96 -2.17
C ALA A 41 -3.84 -11.94 -3.37
N GLY A 42 -3.84 -13.00 -4.19
CA GLY A 42 -2.82 -13.22 -5.22
C GLY A 42 -1.54 -13.81 -4.63
N ALA A 43 -0.68 -14.36 -5.48
CA ALA A 43 0.65 -14.76 -5.06
C ALA A 43 1.41 -13.52 -4.52
N PRO A 44 2.24 -13.64 -3.48
CA PRO A 44 3.07 -12.54 -3.01
C PRO A 44 4.12 -12.19 -4.06
N VAL A 45 3.74 -11.42 -5.08
CA VAL A 45 4.64 -10.85 -6.07
C VAL A 45 5.31 -9.66 -5.40
N LEU A 46 6.45 -9.93 -4.75
CA LEU A 46 7.09 -8.97 -3.88
C LEU A 46 7.58 -7.73 -4.65
N HIS A 47 7.90 -7.84 -5.95
CA HIS A 47 8.40 -6.73 -6.76
C HIS A 47 8.11 -6.95 -8.24
N GLU A 48 7.08 -6.32 -8.77
CA GLU A 48 6.94 -6.16 -10.23
C GLU A 48 7.85 -5.00 -10.67
N ARG A 49 8.77 -5.26 -11.60
CA ARG A 49 9.58 -4.20 -12.20
C ARG A 49 8.72 -3.46 -13.22
N THR A 50 8.12 -2.35 -12.80
CA THR A 50 7.44 -1.44 -13.71
C THR A 50 8.44 -0.46 -14.32
N GLU A 51 8.66 -0.57 -15.63
CA GLU A 51 9.40 0.44 -16.39
C GLU A 51 8.44 1.55 -16.82
N TRP A 52 8.76 2.79 -16.46
CA TRP A 52 8.02 3.96 -16.88
C TRP A 52 8.79 4.67 -17.99
N THR A 53 8.17 4.83 -19.16
CA THR A 53 8.71 5.68 -20.22
C THR A 53 8.51 7.14 -19.82
N PHE A 54 9.52 7.75 -19.19
CA PHE A 54 9.48 9.17 -18.85
C PHE A 54 9.75 10.01 -20.10
N ASP A 55 8.71 10.69 -20.60
CA ASP A 55 8.85 11.73 -21.61
C ASP A 55 8.95 13.10 -20.91
N PRO A 56 10.10 13.79 -20.97
CA PRO A 56 10.28 15.09 -20.32
C PRO A 56 9.35 16.18 -20.89
N GLU A 57 8.84 16.01 -22.11
CA GLU A 57 7.96 16.98 -22.75
C GLU A 57 6.47 16.68 -22.54
N SER A 58 6.13 15.50 -22.00
CA SER A 58 4.75 15.06 -21.76
C SER A 58 3.93 16.07 -20.96
N ALA A 59 4.52 16.65 -19.92
CA ALA A 59 3.88 17.67 -19.10
C ALA A 59 3.64 18.98 -19.86
N LYS A 60 4.56 19.39 -20.73
CA LYS A 60 4.40 20.61 -21.55
C LYS A 60 3.30 20.42 -22.59
N ASN A 61 3.27 19.25 -23.23
CA ASN A 61 2.25 18.91 -24.21
C ASN A 61 0.85 18.82 -23.57
N ALA A 62 0.73 18.15 -22.42
CA ALA A 62 -0.53 18.07 -21.67
C ALA A 62 -1.04 19.45 -21.25
N ARG A 63 -0.13 20.34 -20.81
CA ARG A 63 -0.47 21.72 -20.47
C ARG A 63 -0.99 22.49 -21.68
N ALA A 64 -0.31 22.41 -22.82
CA ALA A 64 -0.74 23.10 -24.05
C ALA A 64 -2.15 22.64 -24.48
N LEU A 65 -2.37 21.32 -24.52
CA LEU A 65 -3.67 20.73 -24.86
C LEU A 65 -4.78 21.15 -23.88
N PHE A 66 -4.47 21.19 -22.59
CA PHE A 66 -5.41 21.63 -21.56
C PHE A 66 -5.84 23.09 -21.77
N TYR A 67 -4.90 23.99 -22.05
CA TYR A 67 -5.18 25.40 -22.32
C TYR A 67 -5.97 25.59 -23.61
N GLU A 68 -5.66 24.84 -24.67
CA GLU A 68 -6.43 24.86 -25.92
C GLU A 68 -7.89 24.44 -25.70
N THR A 69 -8.10 23.38 -24.89
CA THR A 69 -9.44 22.81 -24.65
C THR A 69 -10.27 23.64 -23.67
N ASN A 70 -9.68 24.11 -22.57
CA ASN A 70 -10.41 24.73 -21.45
C ASN A 70 -10.25 26.26 -21.39
N GLY A 71 -9.36 26.82 -22.21
CA GLY A 71 -9.03 28.25 -22.23
C GLY A 71 -8.47 28.75 -20.90
N PHE A 72 -8.45 30.08 -20.74
CA PHE A 72 -7.95 30.76 -19.55
C PHE A 72 -8.68 30.37 -18.25
N ARG A 73 -9.95 29.94 -18.34
CA ARG A 73 -10.75 29.57 -17.15
C ARG A 73 -10.46 28.15 -16.64
N GLY A 74 -9.69 27.35 -17.38
CA GLY A 74 -9.32 25.99 -16.98
C GLY A 74 -8.57 25.96 -15.64
N GLU A 75 -7.75 26.96 -15.35
CA GLU A 75 -7.04 27.08 -14.07
C GLU A 75 -8.01 27.18 -12.89
N LYS A 76 -9.06 28.01 -13.02
CA LYS A 76 -10.14 28.12 -12.02
C LYS A 76 -10.98 26.84 -11.89
N TYR A 77 -11.03 26.05 -12.95
CA TYR A 77 -11.72 24.75 -12.93
C TYR A 77 -10.90 23.69 -12.19
N ILE A 78 -9.59 23.59 -12.46
CA ILE A 78 -8.67 22.72 -11.71
C ILE A 78 -8.67 23.09 -10.22
N GLU A 79 -8.57 24.39 -9.91
CA GLU A 79 -8.66 24.88 -8.54
C GLU A 79 -9.94 24.37 -7.87
N ARG A 80 -11.09 24.51 -8.54
CA ARG A 80 -12.40 24.05 -8.02
C ARG A 80 -12.49 22.54 -7.82
N ILE A 81 -11.98 21.74 -8.75
CA ILE A 81 -11.89 20.27 -8.60
C ILE A 81 -11.05 19.92 -7.37
N GLY A 82 -9.90 20.57 -7.20
CA GLY A 82 -8.98 20.33 -6.10
C GLY A 82 -9.55 20.68 -4.73
N VAL A 83 -10.55 21.59 -4.67
CA VAL A 83 -11.26 21.86 -3.43
C VAL A 83 -12.25 20.72 -3.14
N GLY A 84 -13.04 20.24 -4.11
CA GLY A 84 -14.04 19.17 -3.92
C GLY A 84 -15.49 19.67 -3.84
N GLU A 85 -16.47 18.81 -4.16
CA GLU A 85 -17.87 19.22 -4.44
C GLU A 85 -18.86 19.11 -3.25
N ASP A 86 -18.42 18.68 -2.08
CA ASP A 86 -19.24 18.43 -0.88
C ASP A 86 -19.82 19.69 -0.17
N GLY A 87 -19.71 20.87 -0.78
CA GLY A 87 -20.13 22.15 -0.21
C GLY A 87 -19.19 22.79 0.83
N LYS A 88 -18.05 22.15 1.18
CA LYS A 88 -17.06 22.68 2.15
C LYS A 88 -15.91 23.45 1.50
N GLN A 89 -16.15 23.99 0.31
CA GLN A 89 -15.13 24.64 -0.52
C GLN A 89 -14.48 25.84 0.15
N ASP A 90 -15.24 26.65 0.86
CA ASP A 90 -14.72 27.87 1.46
C ASP A 90 -13.79 27.59 2.66
N LEU A 91 -14.11 26.57 3.45
CA LEU A 91 -13.25 26.11 4.56
C LEU A 91 -11.90 25.62 4.04
N ARG A 92 -11.91 24.74 3.03
CA ARG A 92 -10.68 24.21 2.42
C ARG A 92 -9.85 25.28 1.72
N ARG A 93 -10.50 26.28 1.13
CA ARG A 93 -9.81 27.43 0.53
C ARG A 93 -9.13 28.29 1.58
N ALA A 94 -9.78 28.51 2.73
CA ALA A 94 -9.16 29.21 3.86
C ALA A 94 -7.97 28.42 4.41
N GLU A 95 -8.09 27.10 4.59
CA GLU A 95 -6.98 26.23 5.00
C GLU A 95 -5.82 26.26 4.00
N GLN A 96 -6.10 26.27 2.69
CA GLN A 96 -5.09 26.44 1.65
C GLN A 96 -4.38 27.79 1.77
N GLN A 97 -5.12 28.88 1.94
CA GLN A 97 -4.56 30.22 2.11
C GLN A 97 -3.67 30.32 3.36
N GLU A 98 -4.07 29.70 4.47
CA GLU A 98 -3.24 29.65 5.68
C GLU A 98 -1.96 28.84 5.48
N ARG A 99 -2.05 27.69 4.78
CA ARG A 99 -0.85 26.89 4.45
C ARG A 99 0.10 27.63 3.51
N ASP A 100 -0.45 28.38 2.58
CA ASP A 100 0.29 29.10 1.55
C ASP A 100 0.71 30.50 2.02
N TYR A 101 0.31 30.91 3.23
CA TYR A 101 0.72 32.18 3.83
C TYR A 101 2.25 32.23 3.97
N GLY A 102 2.87 33.19 3.27
CA GLY A 102 4.33 33.33 3.22
C GLY A 102 5.04 32.38 2.23
N ARG A 103 4.31 31.58 1.45
CA ARG A 103 4.85 30.71 0.39
C ARG A 103 4.60 31.36 -0.97
N LEU A 104 5.67 31.69 -1.69
CA LEU A 104 5.58 32.32 -3.02
C LEU A 104 5.05 31.33 -4.07
N ASN A 105 3.87 31.63 -4.67
CA ASN A 105 3.39 31.14 -5.97
C ASN A 105 3.67 29.66 -6.35
N GLY A 106 3.69 28.74 -5.37
CA GLY A 106 3.93 27.32 -5.63
C GLY A 106 5.38 26.92 -5.98
N GLU A 107 6.36 27.81 -5.85
CA GLU A 107 7.78 27.42 -5.99
C GLU A 107 8.30 26.75 -4.71
N HIS A 108 8.11 25.43 -4.62
CA HIS A 108 8.70 24.59 -3.58
C HIS A 108 10.09 24.08 -4.00
N TRP A 109 11.13 24.90 -3.83
CA TRP A 109 12.52 24.42 -3.93
C TRP A 109 13.08 23.96 -2.58
N ILE A 110 12.41 24.28 -1.47
CA ILE A 110 12.79 23.89 -0.11
C ILE A 110 11.61 23.15 0.53
N ASN A 111 11.86 21.93 1.02
CA ASN A 111 10.92 21.21 1.88
C ASN A 111 10.77 21.99 3.19
N TYR A 112 9.55 22.41 3.51
CA TYR A 112 9.24 23.11 4.75
C TYR A 112 8.63 22.14 5.78
N PRO A 113 8.97 22.23 7.09
CA PRO A 113 9.89 23.20 7.68
C PRO A 113 11.34 22.99 7.23
N ALA A 114 12.08 24.09 7.13
CA ALA A 114 13.53 24.03 6.94
C ALA A 114 14.12 23.10 8.01
N PRO A 115 15.10 22.24 7.66
CA PRO A 115 15.79 21.46 8.67
C PRO A 115 16.34 22.41 9.76
N GLN A 116 16.05 22.10 11.02
CA GLN A 116 16.53 22.86 12.18
C GLN A 116 18.05 22.74 12.33
#